data_AF-A0A351MLE5-F1
#
_entry.id   AF-A0A351MLE5-F1
#
_cell.length_a   1.000
_cell.length_b   1.000
_cell.length_c   1.000
_cell.angle_alpha   90.00
_cell.angle_beta   90.00
_cell.angle_gamma   90.00
#
_symmetry.space_group_name_H-M   'P 1'
#
loop_
_entity.id
_entity.type
_entity.pdbx_description
1 polymer ?
#
loop_
_entity_poly.entity_id
_entity_poly.type
_entity_poly.pdbx_seq_one_letter_code
_entity_poly.pdbx_strand_id
1 'polypeptide(L)'
;GGVTMQVQADSAGLARVAADGAALGFVTSGDVSQGDVPLVRANGPLTVAATDGAPLLTATSLVVAPLGATTATFATQHAWTAPVASIGLVRDGAWQELARRPVAVQPGWLEVELGEDLLETLVVIAEPAEQDAAQQRVVDRMGMR
;
A
#
# COMPACT_ATOMS: atom_id res chain seq x y z
N GLY A 1 8.25 16.90 -9.07
CA GLY A 1 9.37 16.88 -8.10
C GLY A 1 9.89 15.47 -7.95
N GLY A 2 11.14 15.30 -7.52
CA GLY A 2 11.71 13.97 -7.24
C GLY A 2 11.06 13.31 -6.02
N VAL A 3 11.25 11.99 -5.88
CA VAL A 3 10.85 11.22 -4.69
C VAL A 3 12.00 11.23 -3.69
N THR A 4 11.68 11.50 -2.43
CA THR A 4 12.59 11.35 -1.29
C THR A 4 12.02 10.30 -0.35
N MET A 5 12.87 9.40 0.14
CA MET A 5 12.44 8.29 0.99
C MET A 5 13.45 8.02 2.09
N GLN A 6 12.95 7.65 3.26
CA GLN A 6 13.77 7.09 4.33
C GLN A 6 13.96 5.59 4.10
N VAL A 7 15.21 5.15 4.23
CA VAL A 7 15.61 3.75 4.12
C VAL A 7 16.54 3.43 5.27
N GLN A 8 16.46 2.22 5.81
CA GLN A 8 17.42 1.75 6.80
C GLN A 8 18.82 1.63 6.18
N ALA A 9 19.84 1.67 7.02
CA ALA A 9 21.20 1.32 6.62
C ALA A 9 21.19 -0.07 5.95
N ASP A 10 22.00 -0.22 4.90
CA ASP A 10 22.16 -1.46 4.14
C ASP A 10 20.89 -1.99 3.45
N SER A 11 19.83 -1.17 3.38
CA SER A 11 18.59 -1.48 2.66
C SER A 11 18.47 -0.71 1.36
N ALA A 12 17.76 -1.28 0.39
CA ALA A 12 17.41 -0.60 -0.85
C ALA A 12 16.01 0.00 -0.75
N GLY A 13 15.89 1.25 -1.19
CA GLY A 13 14.60 1.88 -1.49
C GLY A 13 14.29 1.76 -2.97
N LEU A 14 13.03 1.52 -3.31
CA LEU A 14 12.56 1.50 -4.70
C LEU A 14 11.36 2.42 -4.84
N ALA A 15 11.33 3.21 -5.92
CA ALA A 15 10.17 3.99 -6.31
C ALA A 15 9.73 3.57 -7.71
N ARG A 16 8.44 3.26 -7.84
CA ARG A 16 7.79 3.17 -9.14
C ARG A 16 7.06 4.47 -9.40
N VAL A 17 7.37 5.11 -10.52
CA VAL A 17 6.75 6.36 -10.96
C VAL A 17 6.12 6.19 -12.34
N ALA A 18 5.06 6.94 -12.61
CA ALA A 18 4.46 7.08 -13.92
C ALA A 18 5.34 7.97 -14.83
N ALA A 19 4.97 8.06 -16.12
CA ALA A 19 5.72 8.86 -17.11
C ALA A 19 5.75 10.36 -16.78
N ASP A 20 4.72 10.87 -16.11
CA ASP A 20 4.64 12.24 -15.59
C ASP A 20 5.36 12.43 -14.24
N GLY A 21 5.97 11.36 -13.72
CA GLY A 21 6.68 11.33 -12.45
C GLY A 21 5.80 11.07 -11.23
N ALA A 22 4.48 10.89 -11.37
CA ALA A 22 3.61 10.61 -10.25
C ALA A 22 3.94 9.26 -9.59
N ALA A 23 3.93 9.23 -8.26
CA ALA A 23 4.25 8.03 -7.50
C ALA A 23 3.17 6.94 -7.63
N LEU A 24 3.57 5.72 -8.01
CA LEU A 24 2.69 4.55 -8.13
C LEU A 24 2.91 3.53 -7.00
N GLY A 25 4.09 3.51 -6.40
CA GLY A 25 4.44 2.56 -5.33
C GLY A 25 5.88 2.71 -4.85
N PHE A 26 6.15 2.20 -3.66
CA PHE A 26 7.45 2.30 -2.99
C PHE A 26 7.80 1.03 -2.22
N VAL A 27 9.10 0.79 -2.08
CA VAL A 27 9.71 0.00 -1.00
C VAL A 27 10.49 0.98 -0.13
N THR A 28 10.17 1.06 1.15
CA THR A 28 10.73 2.05 2.08
C THR A 28 10.89 1.48 3.50
N SER A 29 11.71 2.13 4.32
CA SER A 29 11.82 1.83 5.75
C SER A 29 11.24 2.93 6.65
N GLY A 30 10.61 3.95 6.07
CA GLY A 30 10.06 5.06 6.82
C GLY A 30 9.27 6.03 5.93
N ASP A 31 9.43 7.33 6.18
CA ASP A 31 8.67 8.36 5.47
C ASP A 31 9.05 8.47 3.99
N VAL A 32 8.06 8.80 3.15
CA VAL A 32 8.23 9.07 1.72
C VAL A 32 7.53 10.38 1.35
N SER A 33 8.19 11.21 0.56
CA SER A 33 7.62 12.43 -0.02
C SER A 33 7.91 12.57 -1.51
N GLN A 34 7.10 13.36 -2.20
CA GLN A 34 7.33 13.81 -3.56
C GLN A 34 7.35 15.34 -3.61
N GLY A 35 8.55 15.91 -3.73
CA GLY A 35 8.75 17.32 -3.37
C GLY A 35 8.33 17.58 -1.92
N ASP A 36 7.52 18.60 -1.70
CA ASP A 36 7.00 18.96 -0.37
C ASP A 36 5.72 18.19 0.03
N VAL A 37 5.23 17.30 -0.84
CA VAL A 37 4.02 16.52 -0.58
C VAL A 37 4.38 15.21 0.10
N PRO A 38 3.99 14.99 1.37
CA PRO A 38 4.22 13.71 2.02
C PRO A 38 3.26 12.66 1.43
N LEU A 39 3.77 11.45 1.18
CA LEU A 39 3.03 10.34 0.57
C LEU A 39 2.83 9.19 1.54
N VAL A 40 3.86 8.87 2.33
CA VAL A 40 3.83 7.82 3.34
C VAL A 40 4.48 8.36 4.60
N ARG A 41 3.91 8.04 5.77
CA ARG A 41 4.63 8.09 7.04
C ARG A 41 4.63 6.70 7.64
N ALA A 42 5.79 6.20 8.04
CA ALA A 42 5.91 4.86 8.58
C ALA A 42 7.04 4.80 9.59
N ASN A 43 6.88 4.00 10.63
CA ASN A 43 7.92 3.76 11.64
C ASN A 43 8.64 2.41 11.46
N GLY A 44 8.46 1.77 10.30
CA GLY A 44 9.04 0.48 9.96
C GLY A 44 8.88 0.14 8.48
N PRO A 45 9.55 -0.93 8.00
CA PRO A 45 9.68 -1.21 6.59
C PRO A 45 8.44 -1.85 5.97
N LEU A 46 8.11 -1.39 4.75
CA LEU A 46 6.96 -1.83 4.00
C LEU A 46 7.13 -1.61 2.49
N THR A 47 6.35 -2.35 1.72
CA THR A 47 6.06 -2.06 0.32
C THR A 47 4.63 -1.57 0.20
N VAL A 48 4.37 -0.53 -0.60
CA VAL A 48 3.02 -0.08 -0.94
C VAL A 48 2.92 0.20 -2.43
N ALA A 49 1.80 -0.12 -3.06
CA ALA A 49 1.49 0.25 -4.44
C ALA A 49 -0.01 0.41 -4.66
N ALA A 50 -0.39 1.23 -5.64
CA ALA A 50 -1.78 1.31 -6.09
C ALA A 50 -2.19 0.06 -6.88
N THR A 51 -3.34 -0.54 -6.56
CA THR A 51 -3.82 -1.73 -7.30
C THR A 51 -4.56 -1.39 -8.59
N ASP A 52 -5.11 -0.19 -8.70
CA ASP A 52 -5.84 0.31 -9.86
C ASP A 52 -4.94 0.93 -10.95
N GLY A 53 -3.65 1.11 -10.65
CA GLY A 53 -2.68 1.74 -11.56
C GLY A 53 -2.70 3.27 -11.54
N ALA A 54 -3.52 3.89 -10.69
CA ALA A 54 -3.50 5.33 -10.46
C ALA A 54 -2.29 5.74 -9.60
N PRO A 55 -1.92 7.03 -9.58
CA PRO A 55 -1.02 7.57 -8.58
C PRO A 55 -1.50 7.30 -7.15
N LEU A 56 -0.58 7.05 -6.22
CA LEU A 56 -0.90 6.72 -4.83
C LEU A 56 -1.85 7.72 -4.16
N LEU A 57 -1.67 9.02 -4.42
CA LEU A 57 -2.53 10.06 -3.87
C LEU A 57 -3.98 9.94 -4.33
N THR A 58 -4.25 9.42 -5.52
CA THR A 58 -5.60 9.36 -6.09
C THR A 58 -6.13 7.92 -6.21
N ALA A 59 -5.35 6.94 -5.75
CA ALA A 59 -5.71 5.54 -5.84
C ALA A 59 -6.96 5.24 -5.01
N THR A 60 -7.84 4.40 -5.56
CA THR A 60 -9.04 3.88 -4.91
C THR A 60 -8.81 2.51 -4.28
N SER A 61 -7.60 1.96 -4.45
CA SER A 61 -7.20 0.69 -3.85
C SER A 61 -5.68 0.58 -3.75
N LEU A 62 -5.20 0.08 -2.61
CA LEU A 62 -3.79 -0.09 -2.33
C LEU A 62 -3.49 -1.56 -2.00
N VAL A 63 -2.28 -2.00 -2.33
CA VAL A 63 -1.69 -3.23 -1.78
C VAL A 63 -0.47 -2.85 -0.96
N VAL A 64 -0.39 -3.40 0.24
CA VAL A 64 0.71 -3.21 1.18
C VAL A 64 1.29 -4.57 1.54
N ALA A 65 2.61 -4.70 1.48
CA ALA A 65 3.33 -5.86 2.00
C ALA A 65 4.20 -5.39 3.17
N PRO A 66 3.90 -5.81 4.41
CA PRO A 66 4.76 -5.49 5.54
C PRO A 66 6.10 -6.21 5.41
N LEU A 67 7.20 -5.50 5.66
CA LEU A 67 8.55 -6.07 5.74
C LEU A 67 9.10 -6.04 7.17
N GLY A 68 8.32 -5.48 8.10
CA GLY A 68 8.55 -5.37 9.53
C GLY A 68 7.25 -4.92 10.19
N ALA A 69 7.17 -5.03 11.51
CA ALA A 69 6.07 -4.41 12.25
C ALA A 69 6.11 -2.88 12.07
N THR A 70 4.98 -2.27 11.72
CA THR A 70 4.91 -0.84 11.41
C THR A 70 3.48 -0.32 11.56
N THR A 71 3.37 0.94 11.95
CA THR A 71 2.17 1.75 11.74
C THR A 71 2.46 2.67 10.57
N ALA A 72 1.62 2.60 9.55
CA ALA A 72 1.79 3.36 8.33
C ALA A 72 0.57 4.23 8.07
N THR A 73 0.82 5.49 7.68
CA THR A 73 -0.19 6.37 7.12
C THR A 73 0.10 6.67 5.66
N PHE A 74 -0.91 6.57 4.81
CA PHE A 74 -0.82 6.84 3.37
C PHE A 74 -1.61 8.10 3.03
N ALA A 75 -0.96 9.09 2.44
CA ALA A 75 -1.63 10.30 1.99
C ALA A 75 -2.61 9.97 0.86
N THR A 76 -3.79 10.58 0.88
CA THR A 76 -4.81 10.34 -0.12
C THR A 76 -5.67 11.58 -0.37
N GLN A 77 -6.08 11.73 -1.62
CA GLN A 77 -7.06 12.68 -2.13
C GLN A 77 -8.38 11.97 -2.49
N HIS A 78 -8.39 10.64 -2.46
CA HIS A 78 -9.60 9.85 -2.66
C HIS A 78 -10.50 9.97 -1.41
N ALA A 79 -11.81 10.07 -1.64
CA ALA A 79 -12.79 10.20 -0.58
C ALA A 79 -13.20 8.82 -0.05
N TRP A 80 -12.40 8.29 0.86
CA TRP A 80 -12.66 7.02 1.54
C TRP A 80 -13.80 7.17 2.55
N THR A 81 -14.78 6.26 2.48
CA THR A 81 -15.97 6.24 3.34
C THR A 81 -15.83 5.21 4.44
N ALA A 82 -15.57 3.95 4.10
CA ALA A 82 -15.42 2.87 5.07
C ALA A 82 -14.45 1.79 4.55
N PRO A 83 -13.20 2.16 4.23
CA PRO A 83 -12.23 1.22 3.69
C PRO A 83 -11.98 0.05 4.63
N VAL A 84 -11.74 -1.10 4.01
CA VAL A 84 -11.34 -2.31 4.71
C VAL A 84 -10.00 -2.80 4.17
N ALA A 85 -9.22 -3.40 5.06
CA ALA A 85 -7.99 -4.10 4.76
C ALA A 85 -8.31 -5.60 4.73
N SER A 86 -8.28 -6.20 3.54
CA SER A 86 -8.23 -7.65 3.40
C SER A 86 -6.80 -8.12 3.51
N ILE A 87 -6.55 -9.00 4.47
CA ILE A 87 -5.24 -9.58 4.76
C ILE A 87 -5.27 -11.00 4.21
N GLY A 88 -4.32 -11.34 3.35
CA GLY A 88 -4.36 -12.62 2.67
C GLY A 88 -3.10 -12.97 1.90
N LEU A 89 -3.20 -14.03 1.12
CA LEU A 89 -2.14 -14.59 0.30
C LEU A 89 -2.69 -14.85 -1.10
N VAL A 90 -1.81 -14.84 -2.10
CA VAL A 90 -2.16 -15.45 -3.41
C VAL A 90 -1.63 -16.87 -3.42
N ARG A 91 -2.54 -17.84 -3.51
CA ARG A 91 -2.24 -19.27 -3.62
C ARG A 91 -3.06 -19.87 -4.74
N ASP A 92 -2.43 -20.74 -5.53
CA ASP A 92 -3.09 -21.44 -6.65
C ASP A 92 -3.83 -20.52 -7.62
N GLY A 93 -3.28 -19.31 -7.85
CA GLY A 93 -3.88 -18.31 -8.74
C GLY A 93 -5.13 -17.63 -8.20
N ALA A 94 -5.38 -17.70 -6.88
CA ALA A 94 -6.51 -17.06 -6.23
C ALA A 94 -6.10 -16.31 -4.96
N TRP A 95 -6.89 -15.31 -4.59
CA TRP A 95 -6.76 -14.64 -3.29
C TRP A 95 -7.36 -15.52 -2.19
N GLN A 96 -6.57 -15.81 -1.16
CA GLN A 96 -7.00 -16.47 0.06
C GLN A 96 -7.01 -15.43 1.19
N GLU A 97 -8.20 -14.90 1.52
CA GLU A 97 -8.37 -14.00 2.65
C GLU A 97 -8.22 -14.77 3.98
N LEU A 98 -7.36 -14.26 4.85
CA LEU A 98 -7.09 -14.78 6.19
C LEU A 98 -7.80 -13.95 7.27
N ALA A 99 -7.89 -12.64 7.05
CA ALA A 99 -8.58 -11.72 7.93
C ALA A 99 -9.06 -10.49 7.17
N ARG A 100 -10.02 -9.78 7.75
CA ARG A 100 -10.47 -8.47 7.28
C ARG A 100 -10.59 -7.51 8.46
N ARG A 101 -10.02 -6.31 8.33
CA ARG A 101 -10.00 -5.28 9.38
C ARG A 101 -10.47 -3.94 8.82
N PRO A 102 -11.18 -3.10 9.59
CA PRO A 102 -11.45 -1.73 9.17
C PRO A 102 -10.14 -0.93 9.07
N VAL A 103 -10.07 0.01 8.14
CA VAL A 103 -8.94 0.96 8.02
C VAL A 103 -9.35 2.30 8.61
N ALA A 104 -8.49 2.88 9.45
CA ALA A 104 -8.77 4.18 10.03
C ALA A 104 -8.61 5.27 8.96
N VAL A 105 -9.63 6.11 8.80
CA VAL A 105 -9.62 7.25 7.89
C VAL A 105 -9.44 8.52 8.71
N GLN A 106 -8.41 9.29 8.38
CA GLN A 106 -8.16 10.62 8.90
C GLN A 106 -8.23 11.63 7.73
N PRO A 107 -8.41 12.94 7.99
CA PRO A 107 -8.44 13.94 6.94
C PRO A 107 -7.18 13.89 6.05
N GLY A 108 -7.33 13.38 4.82
CA GLY A 108 -6.24 13.24 3.84
C GLY A 108 -5.31 12.04 4.05
N TRP A 109 -5.64 11.11 4.96
CA TRP A 109 -4.78 9.98 5.31
C TRP A 109 -5.58 8.70 5.57
N LEU A 110 -5.02 7.56 5.14
CA LEU A 110 -5.40 6.24 5.61
C LEU A 110 -4.36 5.77 6.62
N GLU A 111 -4.76 5.18 7.74
CA GLU A 111 -3.86 4.61 8.74
C GLU A 111 -4.09 3.10 8.90
N VAL A 112 -2.99 2.35 8.89
CA VAL A 112 -2.98 0.90 9.11
C VAL A 112 -1.90 0.50 10.10
N GLU A 113 -2.24 -0.48 10.95
CA GLU A 113 -1.29 -1.17 11.81
C GLU A 113 -0.95 -2.53 11.20
N LEU A 114 0.34 -2.77 11.00
CA LEU A 114 0.88 -3.99 10.41
C LEU A 114 1.77 -4.67 11.46
N GLY A 115 1.26 -5.71 12.09
CA GLY A 115 1.99 -6.47 13.11
C GLY A 115 2.97 -7.49 12.53
N GLU A 116 3.81 -8.08 13.38
CA GLU A 116 4.73 -9.16 13.00
C GLU A 116 4.01 -10.41 12.48
N ASP A 117 2.75 -10.62 12.90
CA ASP A 117 1.88 -11.70 12.42
C ASP A 117 1.57 -11.60 10.91
N LEU A 118 1.84 -10.45 10.28
CA LEU A 118 1.47 -10.17 8.90
C LEU A 118 2.64 -10.27 7.90
N LEU A 119 3.87 -10.55 8.34
CA LEU A 119 5.08 -10.47 7.48
C LEU A 119 5.04 -11.36 6.23
N GLU A 120 4.30 -12.46 6.27
CA GLU A 120 4.15 -13.36 5.11
C GLU A 120 2.90 -13.06 4.28
N THR A 121 2.16 -11.99 4.59
CA THR A 121 0.86 -11.66 4.00
C THR A 121 0.92 -10.43 3.10
N LEU A 122 -0.13 -10.25 2.30
CA LEU A 122 -0.45 -9.01 1.62
C LEU A 122 -1.69 -8.39 2.26
N VAL A 123 -1.74 -7.06 2.27
CA VAL A 123 -2.87 -6.28 2.76
C VAL A 123 -3.43 -5.45 1.61
N VAL A 124 -4.64 -5.79 1.16
CA VAL A 124 -5.36 -5.05 0.12
C VAL A 124 -6.37 -4.12 0.77
N ILE A 125 -6.18 -2.83 0.59
CA ILE A 125 -7.05 -1.77 1.12
C ILE A 125 -7.95 -1.27 -0.01
N ALA A 126 -9.27 -1.40 0.15
CA ALA A 126 -10.25 -0.84 -0.77
C ALA A 126 -11.58 -0.56 -0.04
N GLU A 127 -12.52 0.10 -0.72
CA GLU A 127 -13.90 0.14 -0.26
C GLU A 127 -14.51 -1.27 -0.32
N PRO A 128 -15.47 -1.63 0.55
CA PRO A 128 -16.05 -2.97 0.56
C PRO A 128 -16.60 -3.45 -0.79
N ALA A 129 -17.17 -2.53 -1.57
CA ALA A 129 -17.72 -2.83 -2.90
C ALA A 129 -16.64 -3.06 -3.98
N GLU A 130 -15.41 -2.59 -3.74
CA GLU A 130 -14.27 -2.69 -4.68
C GLU A 130 -13.28 -3.80 -4.26
N GLN A 131 -13.49 -4.42 -3.09
CA GLN A 131 -12.51 -5.29 -2.47
C GLN A 131 -12.13 -6.49 -3.35
N ASP A 132 -13.11 -7.19 -3.90
CA ASP A 132 -12.87 -8.39 -4.73
C ASP A 132 -12.12 -8.03 -6.01
N ALA A 133 -12.48 -6.90 -6.64
CA ALA A 133 -11.81 -6.41 -7.84
C ALA A 133 -10.36 -5.98 -7.53
N ALA A 134 -10.11 -5.33 -6.40
CA ALA A 134 -8.77 -4.97 -5.95
C ALA A 134 -7.90 -6.21 -5.67
N GLN A 135 -8.45 -7.22 -5.00
CA GLN A 135 -7.77 -8.50 -4.76
C GLN A 135 -7.44 -9.21 -6.08
N GLN A 136 -8.38 -9.25 -7.03
CA GLN A 136 -8.15 -9.85 -8.34
C GLN A 136 -7.02 -9.15 -9.10
N ARG A 137 -6.95 -7.81 -9.05
CA ARG A 137 -5.83 -7.07 -9.67
C ARG A 137 -4.47 -7.44 -9.06
N VAL A 138 -4.41 -7.77 -7.77
CA VAL A 138 -3.19 -8.27 -7.12
C VAL A 138 -2.85 -9.67 -7.61
N VAL A 139 -3.84 -10.57 -7.68
CA VAL A 139 -3.69 -11.93 -8.22
C VAL A 139 -3.14 -11.89 -9.65
N ASP A 140 -3.77 -11.11 -10.53
CA ASP A 140 -3.39 -11.00 -11.94
C ASP A 140 -1.94 -10.53 -12.10
N ARG A 141 -1.52 -9.55 -11.28
CA ARG A 141 -0.15 -9.02 -11.31
C ARG A 141 0.91 -10.00 -10.80
N MET A 142 0.56 -10.86 -9.84
CA MET A 142 1.49 -11.89 -9.35
C MET A 142 1.52 -13.13 -10.24
N GLY A 143 0.44 -13.39 -10.99
CA GLY A 143 0.33 -14.49 -11.95
C GLY A 143 1.01 -14.21 -13.31
N MET A 144 1.30 -12.94 -13.62
CA MET A 144 2.09 -12.55 -14.79
C MET A 144 3.57 -12.98 -14.63
N ARG A 145 3.86 -14.22 -15.02
CA ARG A 145 5.21 -14.72 -15.30
C ARG A 145 5.54 -14.61 -16.78
#